data_AF-A0A9E4BL62-F1
#
_entry.id   AF-A0A9E4BL62-F1
#
_cell.length_a   1.000
_cell.length_b   1.000
_cell.length_c   1.000
_cell.angle_alpha   90.00
_cell.angle_beta   90.00
_cell.angle_gamma   90.00
#
_symmetry.space_group_name_H-M   'P 1'
#
loop_
_entity.id
_entity.type
_entity.pdbx_description
1 polymer ?
#
loop_
_entity_poly.entity_id
_entity_poly.type
_entity_poly.pdbx_seq_one_letter_code
_entity_poly.pdbx_strand_id
1 'polypeptide(L)'
;GTFDSKPKALVSFYGYGDLIGSWYAKPSPFYLKQRHIGREEAMEQIEPRAISEGRRPGTFYLYTRQQGIWPIEVSGFDPVKDPAFFTPYCPDQNVDANYPPTLLLHGTDDTDVPYELSVRMQNRLKEAGVDHEMVTIEGGGHGFDGRWWD
;
A
#
# COMPACT_ATOMS: atom_id res chain seq x y z
N GLY A 1 -0.08 -1.45 17.93
CA GLY A 1 0.46 -2.43 16.98
C GLY A 1 0.35 -3.85 17.53
N THR A 2 0.41 -4.88 16.68
CA THR A 2 0.12 -6.30 17.04
C THR A 2 1.29 -7.09 17.61
N PHE A 3 2.48 -6.50 17.69
CA PHE A 3 3.68 -7.19 18.19
C PHE A 3 3.74 -7.17 19.73
N ASP A 4 3.98 -8.34 20.34
CA ASP A 4 4.26 -8.46 21.78
C ASP A 4 5.50 -7.67 22.18
N SER A 5 6.57 -7.79 21.39
CA SER A 5 7.78 -6.97 21.51
C SER A 5 7.74 -5.83 20.50
N LYS A 6 7.47 -4.62 20.96
CA LYS A 6 7.38 -3.45 20.09
C LYS A 6 8.75 -3.07 19.52
N PRO A 7 8.84 -2.72 18.23
CA PRO A 7 10.05 -2.13 17.69
C PRO A 7 10.30 -0.75 18.35
N LYS A 8 11.56 -0.33 18.40
CA LYS A 8 11.92 0.98 18.97
C LYS A 8 11.43 2.16 18.12
N ALA A 9 11.29 1.94 16.82
CA ALA A 9 10.76 2.89 15.86
C ALA A 9 10.23 2.14 14.63
N LEU A 10 9.39 2.80 13.84
CA LEU A 10 8.97 2.36 12.52
C LEU A 10 9.48 3.32 11.45
N VAL A 11 9.89 2.77 10.31
CA VAL A 11 10.17 3.55 9.10
C VAL A 11 9.23 3.04 8.03
N SER A 12 8.26 3.87 7.64
CA SER A 12 7.22 3.54 6.69
C SER A 12 7.46 4.25 5.37
N PHE A 13 7.70 3.48 4.32
CA PHE A 13 7.80 3.97 2.95
C PHE A 13 6.44 3.88 2.24
N TYR A 14 6.13 4.86 1.39
CA TYR A 14 5.06 4.83 0.37
C TYR A 14 3.60 4.76 0.86
N GLY A 15 3.33 4.84 2.16
CA GLY A 15 2.00 5.24 2.67
C GLY A 15 0.82 4.27 2.47
N TYR A 16 0.99 2.95 2.63
CA TYR A 16 -0.10 1.97 2.63
C TYR A 16 -0.94 2.01 3.93
N GLY A 17 -1.63 3.13 4.18
CA GLY A 17 -2.44 3.35 5.39
C GLY A 17 -3.75 2.57 5.45
N ASP A 18 -4.30 2.22 4.28
CA ASP A 18 -5.70 1.83 4.10
C ASP A 18 -5.90 0.98 2.87
N LEU A 19 -6.52 -0.19 3.04
CA LEU A 19 -6.76 -1.17 2.00
C LEU A 19 -8.22 -1.19 1.50
N ILE A 20 -9.08 -0.35 2.09
CA ILE A 20 -10.52 -0.31 1.83
C ILE A 20 -10.85 0.81 0.83
N GLY A 21 -10.09 1.91 0.89
CA GLY A 21 -10.33 3.11 0.11
C GLY A 21 -10.43 2.87 -1.40
N SER A 22 -11.18 3.76 -2.07
CA SER A 22 -11.45 3.66 -3.51
C SER A 22 -10.20 3.68 -4.40
N TRP A 23 -9.06 4.16 -3.90
CA TRP A 23 -7.77 4.13 -4.60
C TRP A 23 -7.29 2.69 -4.89
N TYR A 24 -7.76 1.72 -4.11
CA TYR A 24 -7.39 0.31 -4.20
C TYR A 24 -8.54 -0.61 -4.61
N ALA A 25 -9.78 -0.21 -4.30
CA ALA A 25 -11.01 -0.93 -4.65
C ALA A 25 -11.61 -0.51 -6.02
N LYS A 26 -10.93 0.34 -6.80
CA LYS A 26 -11.36 0.75 -8.15
C LYS A 26 -10.18 0.75 -9.13
N PRO A 27 -10.43 0.65 -10.44
CA PRO A 27 -9.42 0.81 -11.47
C PRO A 27 -8.54 2.06 -11.25
N SER A 28 -7.23 1.88 -11.19
CA SER A 28 -6.28 2.99 -11.06
C SER A 28 -6.20 3.80 -12.36
N PRO A 29 -6.45 5.12 -12.34
CA PRO A 29 -6.32 5.98 -13.52
C PRO A 29 -4.90 6.02 -14.09
N PHE A 30 -3.88 5.78 -13.27
CA PHE A 30 -2.48 5.70 -13.73
C PHE A 30 -2.25 4.41 -14.52
N TYR A 31 -2.61 3.25 -13.94
CA TYR A 31 -2.38 1.95 -14.57
C TYR A 31 -3.27 1.69 -15.80
N LEU A 32 -4.44 2.34 -15.90
CA LEU A 32 -5.27 2.32 -17.10
C LEU A 32 -4.63 2.99 -18.32
N LYS A 33 -3.61 3.84 -18.13
CA LYS A 33 -2.85 4.46 -19.24
C LYS A 33 -1.75 3.56 -19.79
N GLN A 34 -1.43 2.47 -19.10
CA GLN A 34 -0.39 1.52 -19.50
C GLN A 34 -0.96 0.43 -20.41
N ARG A 35 -0.12 -0.51 -20.86
CA ARG A 35 -0.56 -1.66 -21.65
C ARG A 35 -1.66 -2.42 -20.90
N HIS A 36 -2.79 -2.65 -21.57
CA HIS A 36 -3.85 -3.47 -21.01
C HIS A 36 -3.38 -4.92 -20.85
N ILE A 37 -3.53 -5.47 -19.64
CA ILE A 37 -3.19 -6.86 -19.34
C ILE A 37 -4.47 -7.69 -19.30
N GLY A 38 -4.51 -8.75 -20.09
CA GLY A 38 -5.60 -9.73 -20.04
C GLY A 38 -5.49 -10.63 -18.81
N ARG A 39 -6.61 -11.20 -18.36
CA ARG A 39 -6.62 -12.12 -17.21
C ARG A 39 -5.71 -13.33 -17.41
N GLU A 40 -5.68 -13.90 -18.63
CA GLU A 40 -4.83 -15.06 -18.94
C GLU A 40 -3.35 -14.73 -18.72
N GLU A 41 -2.86 -13.64 -19.34
CA GLU A 41 -1.48 -13.15 -19.15
C GLU A 41 -1.15 -12.79 -17.70
N ALA A 42 -2.12 -12.26 -16.94
CA ALA A 42 -1.93 -11.95 -15.53
C ALA A 42 -1.70 -13.23 -14.70
N MET A 43 -2.45 -14.29 -15.00
CA MET A 43 -2.46 -15.54 -14.23
C MET A 43 -1.23 -16.42 -14.49
N GLU A 44 -0.53 -16.22 -15.62
CA GLU A 44 0.75 -16.88 -15.90
C GLU A 44 1.84 -16.60 -14.85
N GLN A 45 1.70 -15.52 -14.06
CA GLN A 45 2.64 -15.18 -12.99
C GLN A 45 2.33 -15.85 -11.65
N ILE A 46 1.19 -16.54 -11.51
CA ILE A 46 0.76 -17.13 -10.25
C ILE A 46 1.21 -18.58 -10.19
N GLU A 47 2.04 -18.90 -9.19
CA GLU A 47 2.46 -20.26 -8.90
C GLU A 47 1.57 -20.88 -7.80
N PRO A 48 1.20 -22.16 -7.89
CA PRO A 48 0.36 -22.83 -6.89
C PRO A 48 1.07 -23.04 -5.54
N ARG A 49 2.37 -22.81 -5.48
CA ARG A 49 3.19 -22.89 -4.27
C ARG A 49 3.90 -21.57 -4.02
N ALA A 50 4.09 -21.23 -2.74
CA ALA A 50 4.91 -20.10 -2.37
C ALA A 50 6.35 -20.28 -2.89
N ILE A 51 6.88 -19.24 -3.53
CA ILE A 51 8.25 -19.16 -4.04
C ILE A 51 8.97 -17.99 -3.36
N SER A 52 10.27 -18.11 -3.14
CA SER A 52 11.13 -17.03 -2.63
C SER A 52 11.95 -16.35 -3.75
N GLU A 53 11.92 -16.93 -4.95
CA GLU A 53 12.61 -16.44 -6.15
C GLU A 53 11.67 -16.59 -7.35
N GLY A 54 11.53 -15.54 -8.13
CA GLY A 54 10.61 -15.52 -9.28
C GLY A 54 11.05 -14.50 -10.33
N ARG A 55 10.42 -14.53 -11.51
CA ARG A 55 10.55 -13.45 -12.48
C ARG A 55 9.92 -12.18 -11.92
N ARG A 56 10.44 -11.02 -12.30
CA ARG A 56 9.98 -9.71 -11.81
C ARG A 56 8.44 -9.63 -12.00
N PRO A 57 7.65 -9.66 -10.90
CA PRO A 57 6.20 -9.71 -10.99
C PRO A 57 5.69 -8.33 -11.39
N GLY A 58 4.71 -8.29 -12.29
CA GLY A 58 4.21 -7.01 -12.80
C GLY A 58 2.90 -7.13 -13.54
N THR A 59 2.69 -8.19 -14.35
CA THR A 59 1.44 -8.32 -15.11
C THR A 59 0.26 -8.62 -14.19
N PHE A 60 0.43 -9.45 -13.16
CA PHE A 60 -0.63 -9.70 -12.18
C PHE A 60 -0.98 -8.43 -11.38
N TYR A 61 0.02 -7.73 -10.87
CA TYR A 61 -0.20 -6.47 -10.16
C TYR A 61 -0.84 -5.40 -11.05
N LEU A 62 -0.33 -5.23 -12.28
CA LEU A 62 -0.88 -4.28 -13.25
C LEU A 62 -2.34 -4.62 -13.60
N TYR A 63 -2.64 -5.90 -13.87
CA TYR A 63 -3.99 -6.37 -14.13
C TYR A 63 -4.93 -6.03 -12.97
N THR A 64 -4.56 -6.43 -11.76
CA THR A 64 -5.41 -6.24 -10.58
C THR A 64 -5.62 -4.76 -10.25
N ARG A 65 -4.62 -3.90 -10.45
CA ARG A 65 -4.78 -2.44 -10.33
C ARG A 65 -5.60 -1.83 -11.47
N GLN A 66 -5.53 -2.36 -12.69
CA GLN A 66 -6.40 -1.95 -13.82
C GLN A 66 -7.86 -2.33 -13.60
N GLN A 67 -8.14 -3.44 -12.91
CA GLN A 67 -9.51 -3.87 -12.59
C GLN A 67 -10.03 -3.34 -11.24
N GLY A 68 -9.15 -2.87 -10.35
CA GLY A 68 -9.53 -2.46 -8.99
C GLY A 68 -9.81 -3.64 -8.06
N ILE A 69 -9.17 -4.78 -8.30
CA ILE A 69 -9.46 -6.06 -7.61
C ILE A 69 -8.28 -6.60 -6.81
N TRP A 70 -7.19 -5.83 -6.66
CA TRP A 70 -6.03 -6.32 -5.91
C TRP A 70 -6.40 -6.84 -4.52
N PRO A 71 -7.14 -6.11 -3.66
CA PRO A 71 -7.55 -6.63 -2.35
C PRO A 71 -8.32 -7.94 -2.43
N ILE A 72 -9.16 -8.11 -3.46
CA ILE A 72 -9.96 -9.32 -3.68
C ILE A 72 -9.07 -10.49 -4.04
N GLU A 73 -8.16 -10.31 -4.99
CA GLU A 73 -7.30 -11.40 -5.47
C GLU A 73 -6.29 -11.86 -4.41
N VAL A 74 -5.81 -10.96 -3.55
CA VAL A 74 -4.85 -11.34 -2.49
C VAL A 74 -5.50 -11.89 -1.22
N SER A 75 -6.76 -11.55 -0.94
CA SER A 75 -7.41 -11.93 0.32
C SER A 75 -8.62 -12.85 0.18
N GLY A 76 -9.29 -12.84 -0.98
CA GLY A 76 -10.59 -13.48 -1.19
C GLY A 76 -11.80 -12.66 -0.71
N PHE A 77 -11.59 -11.47 -0.14
CA PHE A 77 -12.65 -10.60 0.40
C PHE A 77 -12.81 -9.32 -0.42
N ASP A 78 -14.04 -8.82 -0.52
CA ASP A 78 -14.34 -7.58 -1.23
C ASP A 78 -14.21 -6.40 -0.26
N PRO A 79 -13.27 -5.45 -0.44
CA PRO A 79 -13.04 -4.38 0.52
C PRO A 79 -14.25 -3.47 0.73
N VAL A 80 -15.14 -3.39 -0.26
CA VAL A 80 -16.37 -2.58 -0.18
C VAL A 80 -17.47 -3.32 0.58
N LYS A 81 -17.57 -4.65 0.42
CA LYS A 81 -18.62 -5.46 1.06
C LYS A 81 -18.21 -6.00 2.44
N ASP A 82 -16.93 -6.31 2.59
CA ASP A 82 -16.33 -6.96 3.75
C ASP A 82 -15.26 -6.07 4.41
N PRO A 83 -15.49 -4.76 4.64
CA PRO A 83 -14.45 -3.84 5.14
C PRO A 83 -13.88 -4.28 6.49
N ALA A 84 -14.69 -4.95 7.32
CA ALA A 84 -14.28 -5.46 8.62
C ALA A 84 -13.14 -6.49 8.53
N PHE A 85 -13.01 -7.22 7.41
CA PHE A 85 -11.87 -8.10 7.18
C PHE A 85 -10.57 -7.30 7.05
N PHE A 86 -10.62 -6.14 6.39
CA PHE A 86 -9.45 -5.31 6.10
C PHE A 86 -9.10 -4.33 7.22
N THR A 87 -10.08 -3.91 8.04
CA THR A 87 -9.87 -2.92 9.11
C THR A 87 -8.65 -3.24 10.00
N PRO A 88 -8.41 -4.47 10.48
CA PRO A 88 -7.24 -4.78 11.29
C PRO A 88 -5.88 -4.53 10.60
N TYR A 89 -5.87 -4.45 9.26
CA TYR A 89 -4.70 -4.24 8.42
C TYR A 89 -4.59 -2.81 7.88
N CYS A 90 -5.50 -1.91 8.27
CA CYS A 90 -5.46 -0.48 7.90
C CYS A 90 -4.83 0.32 9.05
N PRO A 91 -3.50 0.54 9.10
CA PRO A 91 -2.85 1.13 10.26
C PRO A 91 -3.41 2.50 10.64
N ASP A 92 -3.89 3.30 9.69
CA ASP A 92 -4.49 4.62 9.99
C ASP A 92 -5.85 4.58 10.71
N GLN A 93 -6.45 3.41 10.83
CA GLN A 93 -7.65 3.16 11.64
C GLN A 93 -7.32 2.53 13.00
N ASN A 94 -6.08 2.09 13.20
CA ASN A 94 -5.68 1.31 14.38
C ASN A 94 -4.57 1.98 15.22
N VAL A 95 -4.11 3.18 14.84
CA VAL A 95 -3.15 3.94 15.63
C VAL A 95 -3.70 4.21 17.03
N ASP A 96 -2.87 3.94 18.04
CA ASP A 96 -3.11 4.28 19.44
C ASP A 96 -1.84 4.89 20.06
N ALA A 97 -1.94 5.40 21.28
CA ALA A 97 -0.82 6.00 22.02
C ALA A 97 0.34 5.02 22.31
N ASN A 98 0.12 3.74 22.02
CA ASN A 98 1.03 2.64 22.22
C ASN A 98 1.84 2.34 20.94
N TYR A 99 1.62 3.05 19.84
CA TYR A 99 2.45 2.93 18.63
C TYR A 99 3.88 3.41 18.90
N PRO A 100 4.88 2.75 18.29
CA PRO A 100 6.26 3.20 18.36
C PRO A 100 6.45 4.52 17.60
N PRO A 101 7.48 5.31 17.95
CA PRO A 101 7.88 6.47 17.16
C PRO A 101 8.00 6.13 15.67
N THR A 102 7.43 6.94 14.79
CA THR A 102 7.26 6.58 13.37
C THR A 102 7.79 7.66 12.44
N LEU A 103 8.71 7.27 11.56
CA LEU A 103 9.14 8.06 10.41
C LEU A 103 8.35 7.63 9.17
N LEU A 104 7.70 8.59 8.51
CA LEU A 104 6.98 8.41 7.26
C LEU A 104 7.79 9.01 6.10
N LEU A 105 7.98 8.28 5.01
CA LEU A 105 8.59 8.81 3.78
C LEU A 105 7.66 8.58 2.59
N HIS A 106 7.32 9.64 1.87
CA HIS A 106 6.40 9.55 0.73
C HIS A 106 6.70 10.66 -0.28
N GLY A 107 6.76 10.31 -1.56
CA GLY A 107 6.85 11.27 -2.65
C GLY A 107 5.51 11.88 -3.04
N THR A 108 5.51 13.14 -3.46
CA THR A 108 4.29 13.88 -3.82
C THR A 108 3.67 13.44 -5.14
N ASP A 109 4.48 12.82 -6.01
CA ASP A 109 4.10 12.38 -7.35
C ASP A 109 3.96 10.86 -7.40
N ASP A 110 3.76 10.21 -6.24
CA ASP A 110 3.45 8.79 -6.16
C ASP A 110 2.12 8.50 -6.88
N THR A 111 2.22 7.70 -7.93
CA THR A 111 1.08 7.31 -8.78
C THR A 111 0.57 5.91 -8.47
N ASP A 112 1.27 5.18 -7.59
CA ASP A 112 0.87 3.86 -7.11
C ASP A 112 0.00 3.97 -5.86
N VAL A 113 0.44 4.76 -4.89
CA VAL A 113 -0.22 4.98 -3.60
C VAL A 113 -0.44 6.49 -3.40
N PRO A 114 -1.66 6.93 -3.04
CA PRO A 114 -1.90 8.35 -2.81
C PRO A 114 -1.07 8.90 -1.64
N TYR A 115 -0.35 9.98 -1.87
CA TYR A 115 0.42 10.72 -0.87
C TYR A 115 -0.42 11.09 0.37
N GLU A 116 -1.70 11.38 0.17
CA GLU A 116 -2.66 11.73 1.22
C GLU A 116 -2.81 10.64 2.29
N LEU A 117 -2.49 9.38 1.97
CA LEU A 117 -2.52 8.31 2.96
C LEU A 117 -1.42 8.48 4.02
N SER A 118 -0.23 8.96 3.65
CA SER A 118 0.80 9.31 4.63
C SER A 118 0.43 10.55 5.43
N VAL A 119 -0.20 11.55 4.80
CA VAL A 119 -0.72 12.74 5.50
C VAL A 119 -1.78 12.33 6.53
N ARG A 120 -2.68 11.43 6.17
CA ARG A 120 -3.69 10.88 7.08
C ARG A 120 -3.04 10.13 8.23
N MET A 121 -2.06 9.27 7.95
CA MET A 121 -1.32 8.54 8.99
C MET A 121 -0.60 9.48 9.95
N GLN A 122 0.06 10.54 9.45
CA GLN A 122 0.68 11.57 10.27
C GLN A 122 -0.33 12.20 11.24
N ASN A 123 -1.50 12.57 10.75
CA ASN A 123 -2.55 13.16 11.58
C ASN A 123 -3.04 12.20 12.67
N ARG A 124 -3.16 10.90 12.35
CA ARG A 124 -3.52 9.87 13.33
C ARG A 124 -2.46 9.66 14.41
N LEU A 125 -1.19 9.65 14.05
CA LEU A 125 -0.08 9.60 15.01
C LEU A 125 -0.08 10.82 15.94
N LYS A 126 -0.31 12.01 15.37
CA LYS A 126 -0.45 13.25 16.12
C LYS A 126 -1.63 13.21 17.11
N GLU A 127 -2.81 12.79 16.65
CA GLU A 127 -4.01 12.65 17.49
C GLU A 127 -3.78 11.66 18.65
N ALA A 128 -3.05 10.57 18.40
CA ALA A 128 -2.71 9.57 19.39
C ALA A 128 -1.55 9.97 20.34
N GLY A 129 -0.90 11.12 20.11
CA GLY A 129 0.24 11.56 20.92
C GLY A 129 1.52 10.74 20.70
N VAL A 130 1.66 10.09 19.53
CA VAL A 130 2.83 9.28 19.15
C VAL A 130 3.86 10.18 18.51
N ASP A 131 5.13 10.01 18.89
CA ASP A 131 6.25 10.73 18.28
C ASP A 131 6.36 10.36 16.78
N HIS A 132 6.48 11.35 15.92
CA HIS A 132 6.46 11.11 14.48
C HIS A 132 7.14 12.22 13.68
N GLU A 133 7.62 11.83 12.51
CA GLU A 133 8.15 12.73 11.49
C GLU A 133 7.66 12.28 10.12
N MET A 134 7.38 13.24 9.23
CA MET A 134 7.07 12.99 7.84
C MET A 134 8.10 13.70 6.95
N VAL A 135 8.77 12.90 6.12
CA VAL A 135 9.68 13.37 5.08
C VAL A 135 8.95 13.29 3.75
N THR A 136 8.59 14.45 3.22
CA THR A 136 7.99 14.61 1.90
C THR A 136 9.08 14.69 0.85
N ILE A 137 9.02 13.80 -0.15
CA ILE A 137 9.94 13.82 -1.29
C ILE A 137 9.26 14.58 -2.43
N GLU A 138 9.54 15.88 -2.53
CA GLU A 138 8.96 16.75 -3.56
C GLU A 138 9.29 16.22 -4.98
N GLY A 139 8.26 16.02 -5.80
CA GLY A 139 8.37 15.42 -7.14
C GLY A 139 8.74 13.93 -7.15
N GLY A 140 8.85 13.30 -5.98
CA GLY A 140 9.19 11.88 -5.85
C GLY A 140 8.01 10.99 -6.25
N GLY A 141 8.27 9.99 -7.08
CA GLY A 141 7.30 8.92 -7.39
C GLY A 141 7.39 7.73 -6.44
N HIS A 142 6.61 6.69 -6.72
CA HIS A 142 6.71 5.42 -6.00
C HIS A 142 8.11 4.79 -6.18
N GLY A 143 8.71 4.29 -5.10
CA GLY A 143 10.05 3.72 -5.15
C GLY A 143 11.17 4.74 -5.37
N PHE A 144 11.00 5.99 -4.90
CA PHE A 144 11.99 7.08 -5.00
C PHE A 144 13.38 6.73 -4.44
N ASP A 145 13.50 5.69 -3.60
CA ASP A 145 14.72 5.27 -2.93
C ASP A 145 15.53 4.24 -3.72
N GLY A 146 15.06 3.81 -4.89
CA GLY A 146 15.71 2.78 -5.69
C GLY A 146 15.85 3.12 -7.16
N ARG A 147 16.74 2.39 -7.83
CA ARG A 147 17.01 2.49 -9.28
C ARG A 147 16.05 1.62 -10.09
N TRP A 148 14.76 1.67 -9.77
CA TRP A 148 13.77 0.74 -10.35
C TRP A 148 13.28 1.15 -11.73
N TRP A 149 13.50 2.43 -12.09
CA TRP A 149 12.95 3.08 -13.28
C TRP A 149 14.02 3.67 -14.22
N ASP A 150 15.30 3.40 -13.96
CA ASP A 150 16.43 3.68 -14.86
C ASP A 150 16.57 2.60 -15.94
#